data_AF-A0A3M7QS72-F1
#
_entry.id   AF-A0A3M7QS72-F1
#
_cell.length_a   1.000
_cell.length_b   1.000
_cell.length_c   1.000
_cell.angle_alpha   90.00
_cell.angle_beta   90.00
_cell.angle_gamma   90.00
#
_symmetry.space_group_name_H-M   'P 1'
#
loop_
_entity.id
_entity.type
_entity.pdbx_description
1 polymer ?
#
loop_
_entity_poly.entity_id
_entity_poly.type
_entity_poly.pdbx_seq_one_letter_code
_entity_poly.pdbx_strand_id
1 'polypeptide(L)'
;MIIYEVKSTAYADDIIGYVSDELSIELFFQEFDEWGEISGARINKEKTKTIHINKNDKEIEDFKVLGILFNKKGISLQNYKNALEKIKKAIYIWDIPSLNMLERITICKTFILKKKKII
;
A
#
# COMPACT_ATOMS: atom_id res chain seq x y z
N MET A 1 -0.38 -21.36 -28.68
CA MET A 1 -1.00 -20.35 -27.80
C MET A 1 -0.39 -20.53 -26.43
N ILE A 2 0.58 -19.70 -26.06
CA ILE A 2 1.20 -19.75 -24.74
C ILE A 2 0.24 -19.01 -23.81
N ILE A 3 -0.31 -19.71 -22.82
CA ILE A 3 -1.19 -19.11 -21.81
C ILE A 3 -0.27 -18.56 -20.73
N TYR A 4 -0.08 -17.25 -20.70
CA TYR A 4 0.64 -16.57 -19.62
C TYR A 4 -0.31 -16.44 -18.43
N GLU A 5 0.00 -17.12 -17.32
CA GLU A 5 -0.85 -17.09 -16.13
C GLU A 5 -0.61 -15.79 -15.36
N VAL A 6 -1.48 -14.81 -15.58
CA VAL A 6 -1.56 -13.61 -14.75
C VAL A 6 -2.55 -13.87 -13.63
N LYS A 7 -2.08 -13.82 -12.38
CA LYS A 7 -2.99 -13.67 -11.22
C LYS A 7 -3.05 -12.21 -10.86
N SER A 8 -4.23 -11.70 -10.56
CA SER A 8 -4.37 -10.33 -10.10
C SER A 8 -5.26 -10.23 -8.87
N THR A 9 -5.01 -9.19 -8.08
CA THR A 9 -5.90 -8.73 -7.02
C THR A 9 -6.19 -7.26 -7.26
N ALA A 10 -7.45 -6.87 -7.09
CA ALA A 10 -7.89 -5.50 -7.32
C ALA A 10 -8.69 -5.02 -6.10
N TYR A 11 -8.42 -3.79 -5.67
CA TYR A 11 -9.16 -3.10 -4.63
C TYR A 11 -9.38 -1.65 -5.08
N ALA A 12 -10.60 -1.35 -5.53
CA ALA A 12 -10.90 -0.10 -6.24
C ALA A 12 -9.94 0.11 -7.44
N ASP A 13 -9.16 1.18 -7.44
CA ASP A 13 -8.17 1.52 -8.47
C ASP A 13 -6.79 0.89 -8.24
N ASP A 14 -6.52 0.34 -7.05
CA ASP A 14 -5.27 -0.36 -6.76
C ASP A 14 -5.33 -1.79 -7.31
N ILE A 15 -4.53 -2.07 -8.34
CA ILE A 15 -4.42 -3.39 -8.97
C ILE A 15 -2.99 -3.91 -8.80
N ILE A 16 -2.88 -5.17 -8.41
CA ILE A 16 -1.61 -5.90 -8.28
C ILE A 16 -1.66 -7.09 -9.21
N GLY A 17 -0.76 -7.11 -10.19
CA GLY A 17 -0.50 -8.27 -11.05
C GLY A 17 0.65 -9.12 -10.49
N TYR A 18 0.46 -10.43 -10.49
CA TYR A 18 1.48 -11.43 -10.24
C TYR A 18 1.75 -12.14 -11.56
N VAL A 19 2.97 -12.00 -12.05
CA VAL A 19 3.42 -12.46 -13.36
C VAL A 19 4.74 -13.20 -13.24
N SER A 20 5.00 -14.11 -14.17
CA SER A 20 6.15 -15.04 -14.12
C SER A 20 7.44 -14.47 -14.70
N ASP A 21 7.35 -13.52 -15.63
CA ASP A 21 8.47 -13.06 -16.45
C ASP A 21 8.22 -11.66 -17.03
N GLU A 22 9.28 -11.06 -17.59
CA GLU A 22 9.25 -9.69 -18.15
C GLU A 22 8.29 -9.55 -19.31
N LEU A 23 8.18 -10.55 -20.19
CA LEU A 23 7.23 -10.52 -21.30
C LEU A 23 5.79 -10.47 -20.78
N SER A 24 5.49 -11.23 -19.72
CA SER A 24 4.19 -11.21 -19.06
C SER A 24 3.88 -9.86 -18.41
N ILE A 25 4.90 -9.10 -17.95
CA ILE A 25 4.72 -7.73 -17.46
C ILE A 25 4.28 -6.80 -18.60
N GLU A 26 4.95 -6.87 -19.74
CA GLU A 26 4.61 -6.04 -20.92
C GLU A 26 3.20 -6.32 -21.40
N LEU A 27 2.85 -7.60 -21.57
CA LEU A 27 1.51 -8.03 -21.98
C LEU A 27 0.44 -7.57 -20.98
N PHE A 28 0.73 -7.66 -19.67
CA PHE A 28 -0.19 -7.19 -18.64
C PHE A 28 -0.50 -5.71 -18.78
N PHE A 29 0.52 -4.86 -18.97
CA PHE A 29 0.30 -3.42 -19.15
C PHE A 29 -0.34 -3.07 -20.48
N GLN A 30 -0.02 -3.80 -21.56
CA GLN A 30 -0.65 -3.61 -22.86
C GLN A 30 -2.17 -3.81 -22.78
N GLU A 31 -2.65 -4.85 -22.10
CA GLU A 31 -4.08 -5.09 -21.89
C GLU A 31 -4.77 -3.93 -21.16
N PHE A 32 -4.10 -3.31 -20.19
CA PHE A 32 -4.63 -2.12 -19.51
C PHE A 32 -4.67 -0.88 -20.40
N ASP A 33 -3.67 -0.71 -21.27
CA ASP A 33 -3.66 0.40 -22.22
C ASP A 33 -4.78 0.22 -23.27
N GLU A 34 -4.96 -0.99 -23.81
CA GLU A 34 -6.05 -1.32 -24.75
C GLU A 34 -7.44 -1.15 -24.09
N TRP A 35 -7.60 -1.61 -22.85
CA TRP A 35 -8.82 -1.35 -22.07
C TRP A 35 -9.01 0.14 -21.75
N GLY A 36 -7.91 0.88 -21.57
CA GLY A 36 -7.89 2.32 -21.34
C GLY A 36 -8.44 3.12 -22.51
N GLU A 37 -8.18 2.69 -23.74
CA GLU A 37 -8.73 3.32 -24.96
C GLU A 37 -10.27 3.27 -25.01
N ILE A 38 -10.88 2.23 -24.44
CA ILE A 38 -12.34 2.05 -24.43
C ILE A 38 -12.97 2.73 -23.20
N SER A 39 -12.36 2.56 -22.03
CA SER A 39 -12.89 3.05 -20.75
C SER A 39 -12.58 4.52 -20.46
N GLY A 40 -11.57 5.08 -21.12
CA GLY A 40 -10.98 6.39 -20.81
C GLY A 40 -10.09 6.40 -19.56
N ALA A 41 -9.90 5.26 -18.89
CA ALA A 41 -9.01 5.14 -17.75
C ALA A 41 -7.54 5.12 -18.18
N ARG A 42 -6.64 5.59 -17.31
CA ARG A 42 -5.19 5.61 -17.58
C ARG A 42 -4.41 5.13 -16.37
N ILE A 43 -3.41 4.29 -16.61
CA ILE A 43 -2.48 3.86 -15.57
C ILE A 43 -1.65 5.07 -15.09
N ASN A 44 -1.56 5.24 -13.78
CA ASN A 44 -0.66 6.24 -13.19
C ASN A 44 0.77 5.69 -13.11
N LYS A 45 1.57 5.98 -14.15
CA LYS A 45 2.96 5.49 -14.28
C LYS A 45 3.88 5.92 -13.13
N GLU A 46 3.62 7.04 -12.47
CA GLU A 46 4.43 7.50 -11.32
C GLU A 46 4.20 6.64 -10.06
N LYS A 47 2.99 6.09 -9.92
CA LYS A 47 2.61 5.24 -8.79
C LYS A 47 2.86 3.76 -9.07
N THR A 48 2.82 3.36 -10.33
CA THR A 48 3.08 1.98 -10.75
C THR A 48 4.52 1.57 -10.46
N LYS A 49 4.69 0.40 -9.86
CA LYS A 49 6.01 -0.19 -9.57
C LYS A 49 6.01 -1.66 -9.92
N THR A 50 7.12 -2.11 -10.50
CA THR A 50 7.42 -3.52 -10.73
C THR A 50 8.44 -3.97 -9.70
N ILE A 51 8.19 -5.09 -9.04
CA ILE A 51 9.08 -5.66 -8.04
C ILE A 51 9.39 -7.10 -8.45
N HIS A 52 10.69 -7.37 -8.63
CA HIS A 52 11.16 -8.73 -8.84
C HIS A 52 11.28 -9.43 -7.48
N ILE A 53 10.56 -10.53 -7.32
CA ILE A 53 10.59 -11.36 -6.11
C ILE A 53 11.31 -12.66 -6.46
N ASN A 54 12.63 -12.70 -6.26
CA ASN A 54 13.38 -13.94 -6.34
C ASN A 54 13.62 -14.52 -4.94
N LYS A 55 13.43 -15.83 -4.78
CA LYS A 55 13.71 -16.55 -3.52
C LYS A 55 15.15 -16.32 -3.02
N ASN A 56 16.08 -16.13 -3.97
CA ASN A 56 17.50 -15.98 -3.70
C ASN A 56 17.95 -14.53 -3.41
N ASP A 57 17.11 -13.53 -3.68
CA ASP A 57 17.49 -12.13 -3.46
C ASP A 57 17.57 -11.84 -1.97
N LYS A 58 18.73 -11.36 -1.51
CA LYS A 58 18.98 -11.13 -0.08
C LYS A 58 18.22 -9.93 0.46
N GLU A 59 17.91 -8.95 -0.39
CA GLU A 59 17.21 -7.74 -0.04
C GLU A 59 16.14 -7.46 -1.08
N ILE A 60 14.89 -7.37 -0.64
CA ILE A 60 13.77 -6.85 -1.42
C ILE A 60 13.35 -5.58 -0.71
N GLU A 61 13.32 -4.45 -1.42
CA GLU A 61 12.84 -3.19 -0.86
C GLU A 61 11.40 -3.34 -0.36
N ASP A 62 11.04 -2.51 0.63
CA ASP A 62 9.67 -2.48 1.13
C ASP A 62 8.70 -2.13 -0.02
N PHE A 63 7.75 -3.03 -0.30
CA PHE A 63 6.72 -2.83 -1.30
C PHE A 63 5.33 -2.73 -0.68
N LYS A 64 4.43 -1.96 -1.28
CA LYS A 64 3.12 -1.68 -0.71
C LYS A 64 2.05 -2.54 -1.38
N VAL A 65 1.27 -3.26 -0.57
CA VAL A 65 0.09 -4.01 -0.98
C VAL A 65 -1.08 -3.54 -0.13
N LEU A 66 -2.13 -2.99 -0.76
CA LEU A 66 -3.34 -2.50 -0.09
C LEU A 66 -3.07 -1.57 1.11
N GLY A 67 -2.04 -0.73 0.99
CA GLY A 67 -1.66 0.22 2.03
C GLY A 67 -0.68 -0.31 3.07
N ILE A 68 -0.38 -1.62 3.09
CA ILE A 68 0.56 -2.28 4.02
C ILE A 68 1.90 -2.51 3.29
N LEU A 69 3.00 -2.16 3.95
CA LEU A 69 4.35 -2.42 3.44
C LEU A 69 4.79 -3.85 3.79
N PHE A 70 5.31 -4.56 2.79
CA PHE A 70 5.87 -5.89 2.92
C PHE A 70 7.34 -5.87 2.47
N ASN A 71 8.13 -6.78 3.02
CA ASN A 71 9.47 -7.08 2.54
C ASN A 71 9.72 -8.58 2.61
N LYS A 72 10.95 -9.02 2.34
CA LYS A 72 11.31 -10.44 2.38
C LYS A 72 10.98 -11.14 3.71
N LYS A 73 10.97 -10.41 4.83
CA LYS A 73 10.66 -10.95 6.17
C LYS A 73 9.16 -10.96 6.48
N GLY A 74 8.30 -10.54 5.56
CA GLY A 74 6.85 -10.42 5.74
C GLY A 74 6.43 -8.97 5.90
N ILE A 75 5.71 -8.65 6.98
CA ILE A 75 5.21 -7.29 7.23
C ILE A 75 6.39 -6.38 7.63
N SER A 76 6.55 -5.26 6.93
CA SER A 76 7.61 -4.30 7.23
C SER A 76 7.38 -3.59 8.57
N LEU A 77 8.47 -3.42 9.34
CA LEU A 77 8.53 -2.57 10.54
C LEU A 77 8.18 -1.11 10.22
N GLN A 78 8.35 -0.69 8.97
CA GLN A 78 8.00 0.66 8.54
C GLN A 78 6.50 0.94 8.67
N ASN A 79 5.63 -0.07 8.59
CA ASN A 79 4.20 0.11 8.90
C ASN A 79 3.99 0.60 10.32
N TYR A 80 4.66 -0.03 11.29
CA TYR A 80 4.59 0.35 12.69
C TYR A 80 5.17 1.76 12.92
N LYS A 81 6.33 2.07 12.33
CA LYS A 81 6.93 3.42 12.41
C LYS A 81 6.00 4.48 11.83
N ASN A 82 5.41 4.23 10.65
CA ASN A 82 4.45 5.14 10.02
C ASN A 82 3.19 5.32 10.88
N ALA A 83 2.70 4.25 11.51
CA ALA A 83 1.57 4.33 12.44
C ALA A 83 1.91 5.17 13.68
N LEU A 84 3.09 4.96 14.28
CA LEU A 84 3.59 5.77 15.39
C LEU A 84 3.71 7.24 15.02
N GLU A 85 4.28 7.57 13.87
CA GLU A 85 4.40 8.95 13.41
C GLU A 85 3.04 9.60 13.17
N LYS A 86 2.07 8.87 12.61
CA LYS A 86 0.68 9.34 12.50
C LYS A 86 0.01 9.56 13.86
N ILE A 87 0.38 8.79 14.88
CA ILE A 87 -0.10 8.97 16.26
C ILE A 87 0.56 10.20 16.88
N LYS A 88 1.89 10.33 16.78
CA LYS A 88 2.63 11.50 17.28
C LYS A 88 2.13 12.80 16.65
N LYS A 89 1.95 12.85 15.33
CA LYS A 89 1.37 14.01 14.64
C LYS A 89 -0.04 14.33 15.12
N ALA A 90 -0.87 13.30 15.35
CA ALA A 90 -2.17 13.52 15.95
C ALA A 90 -2.00 14.15 17.33
N ILE A 91 -1.15 13.60 18.20
CA ILE A 91 -0.87 14.13 19.55
C ILE A 91 -0.31 15.56 19.51
N TYR A 92 0.50 15.92 18.53
CA TYR A 92 1.10 17.25 18.44
C TYR A 92 0.09 18.36 18.12
N ILE A 93 -1.01 18.03 17.44
CA ILE A 93 -2.17 18.93 17.31
C ILE A 93 -2.76 19.29 18.69
N TRP A 94 -2.39 18.57 19.76
CA TRP A 94 -2.98 18.68 21.09
C TRP A 94 -2.23 19.62 22.03
N ASP A 95 -1.20 20.30 21.55
CA ASP A 95 -0.61 21.45 22.24
C ASP A 95 -1.50 22.70 22.15
N ILE A 96 -2.73 22.55 21.63
CA ILE A 96 -3.78 23.58 21.66
C ILE A 96 -4.22 23.77 23.13
N PRO A 97 -4.05 24.98 23.71
CA PRO A 97 -4.21 25.22 25.15
C PRO A 97 -5.62 25.02 25.72
N SER A 98 -6.64 24.87 24.89
CA SER A 98 -8.05 24.96 25.30
C SER A 98 -8.75 23.64 25.62
N LEU A 99 -8.08 22.48 25.51
CA LEU A 99 -8.72 21.18 25.76
C LEU A 99 -8.66 20.78 27.24
N ASN A 100 -9.82 20.49 27.83
CA ASN A 100 -9.92 19.97 29.20
C ASN A 100 -9.59 18.46 29.27
N MET A 101 -9.48 17.93 30.49
CA MET A 101 -9.01 16.54 30.70
C MET A 101 -9.95 15.48 30.09
N LEU A 102 -11.27 15.69 30.13
CA LEU A 102 -12.25 14.75 29.57
C LEU A 102 -12.21 14.73 28.05
N GLU A 103 -12.05 15.89 27.43
CA GLU A 103 -11.87 16.02 25.98
C GLU A 103 -10.59 15.31 25.52
N ARG A 104 -9.48 15.51 26.25
CA ARG A 104 -8.22 14.80 26.00
C ARG A 104 -8.40 13.27 26.09
N ILE A 105 -9.10 12.76 27.11
CA ILE A 105 -9.39 11.32 27.26
C ILE A 105 -10.25 10.80 26.09
N THR A 106 -11.30 11.54 25.71
CA THR A 106 -12.24 11.16 24.64
C THR A 106 -11.54 11.11 23.28
N ILE A 107 -10.67 12.07 23.01
CA ILE A 107 -9.84 12.12 21.81
C ILE A 107 -8.84 10.95 21.80
N CYS A 108 -8.16 10.66 22.91
CA CYS A 108 -7.28 9.48 23.02
C CYS A 108 -8.01 8.17 22.68
N LYS A 109 -9.21 7.97 23.25
CA LYS A 109 -10.02 6.77 22.98
C LYS A 109 -10.48 6.71 21.52
N THR A 110 -10.81 7.85 20.92
CA THR A 110 -11.35 7.90 19.55
C THR A 110 -10.27 7.74 18.49
N PHE A 111 -9.13 8.43 18.62
CA PHE A 111 -8.13 8.55 17.55
C PHE A 111 -6.92 7.63 17.74
N ILE A 112 -6.49 7.34 18.97
CA ILE A 112 -5.35 6.45 19.22
C ILE A 112 -5.81 4.99 19.21
N LEU A 113 -6.86 4.69 19.97
CA LEU A 113 -7.34 3.31 20.15
C LEU A 113 -7.91 2.71 18.85
N LYS A 114 -8.62 3.49 18.02
CA LYS A 114 -9.09 3.01 16.71
C LYS A 114 -7.96 2.72 15.72
N LYS A 115 -6.84 3.45 15.77
CA LYS A 115 -5.69 3.23 14.86
C LYS A 115 -4.94 1.93 15.12
N LYS A 116 -5.09 1.30 16.31
CA LYS A 116 -4.47 0.01 16.64
C LYS A 116 -5.13 -1.21 15.98
N LYS A 117 -6.35 -1.08 15.44
CA LYS A 117 -7.11 -2.21 14.87
C LYS A 117 -6.76 -2.56 13.41
N ILE A 118 -5.81 -1.85 12.79
CA ILE A 118 -5.49 -1.94 11.34
C ILE A 118 -4.04 -2.46 11.14
N ILE A 119 -3.46 -3.11 12.15
CA ILE A 119 -2.15 -3.78 12.03
C ILE A 119 -2.39 -5.28 12.17
#